data_AF-A0A8H5MI18-F1
#
_entry.id   AF-A0A8H5MI18-F1
#
_cell.length_a   1.000
_cell.length_b   1.000
_cell.length_c   1.000
_cell.angle_alpha   90.00
_cell.angle_beta   90.00
_cell.angle_gamma   90.00
#
_symmetry.space_group_name_H-M   'P 1'
#
loop_
_entity.id
_entity.type
_entity.pdbx_description
1 polymer ?
#
loop_
_entity_poly.entity_id
_entity_poly.type
_entity_poly.pdbx_seq_one_letter_code
_entity_poly.pdbx_strand_id
1 'polypeptide(L)'
;MIVCGAVSAAVIVWKVCERIIRLTRHVSCLNNDKQRYFAIPNQKFAALKRHLLYAPVFSKRHNREIQLSKAINVGTLPTRFQLLFLVSYFVSNVVWCVIDIDYSADMVTACGVIRNRTGVLSTVNMVPLFLLAGRNNPLIPLLNISFDTYNLIHRWFGRIVILEALAHTLAHYGKNG
;
A
#
# COMPACT_ATOMS: atom_id res chain seq x y z
N MET A 1 7.27 -9.58 -6.40
CA MET A 1 5.87 -10.05 -6.25
C MET A 1 5.66 -10.82 -4.94
N ILE A 2 6.39 -11.92 -4.69
CA ILE A 2 6.23 -12.75 -3.47
C ILE A 2 6.45 -11.95 -2.19
N VAL A 3 7.50 -11.12 -2.13
CA VAL A 3 7.82 -10.30 -0.94
C VAL A 3 6.70 -9.29 -0.63
N CYS A 4 6.18 -8.58 -1.64
CA CYS A 4 5.07 -7.64 -1.45
C CYS A 4 3.77 -8.36 -1.04
N GLY A 5 3.51 -9.53 -1.61
CA GLY A 5 2.38 -10.39 -1.22
C GLY A 5 2.49 -10.84 0.23
N ALA A 6 3.69 -11.26 0.66
CA ALA A 6 3.97 -11.67 2.04
C ALA A 6 3.82 -10.49 3.02
N VAL A 7 4.32 -9.30 2.67
CA VAL A 7 4.14 -8.08 3.48
C VAL A 7 2.67 -7.71 3.59
N SER A 8 1.92 -7.77 2.48
CA SER A 8 0.47 -7.47 2.48
C SER A 8 -0.30 -8.48 3.33
N ALA A 9 0.01 -9.77 3.22
CA ALA A 9 -0.56 -10.82 4.04
C ALA A 9 -0.24 -10.62 5.53
N ALA A 10 1.02 -10.29 5.87
CA ALA A 10 1.42 -10.00 7.24
C ALA A 10 0.66 -8.79 7.83
N VAL A 11 0.42 -7.75 7.03
CA VAL A 11 -0.41 -6.60 7.44
C VAL A 11 -1.86 -7.00 7.68
N ILE A 12 -2.44 -7.81 6.80
CA ILE A 12 -3.80 -8.31 6.96
C ILE A 12 -3.91 -9.17 8.22
N VAL A 13 -3.00 -10.12 8.43
CA VAL A 13 -2.93 -10.96 9.64
C VAL A 13 -2.81 -10.09 10.89
N TRP A 14 -1.90 -9.10 10.89
CA TRP A 14 -1.76 -8.16 12.00
C TRP A 14 -3.07 -7.42 12.33
N LYS A 15 -3.77 -6.91 11.30
CA LYS A 15 -5.05 -6.20 11.46
C LYS A 15 -6.16 -7.10 11.99
N VAL A 16 -6.22 -8.34 11.51
CA VAL A 16 -7.16 -9.37 12.01
C VAL A 16 -6.86 -9.68 13.48
N CYS A 17 -5.59 -9.92 13.84
CA CYS A 17 -5.19 -10.13 15.22
C CYS A 17 -5.56 -8.94 16.12
N GLU A 18 -5.31 -7.70 15.69
CA GLU A 18 -5.74 -6.52 16.46
C GLU A 18 -7.27 -6.46 16.64
N ARG A 19 -8.04 -6.85 15.63
CA ARG A 19 -9.51 -6.90 15.71
C ARG A 19 -9.97 -7.96 16.71
N ILE A 20 -9.39 -9.15 16.66
CA ILE A 20 -9.68 -10.23 17.62
C ILE A 20 -9.36 -9.77 19.04
N ILE A 21 -8.17 -9.22 19.29
CA ILE A 21 -7.77 -8.72 20.62
C ILE A 21 -8.74 -7.63 21.13
N ARG A 22 -9.20 -6.73 20.25
CA ARG A 22 -10.20 -5.70 20.61
C ARG A 22 -11.55 -6.32 20.97
N LEU A 23 -12.00 -7.32 20.21
CA LEU A 23 -13.26 -8.03 20.48
C LEU A 23 -13.18 -8.84 21.78
N THR A 24 -12.13 -9.61 21.98
CA THR A 24 -11.91 -10.37 23.22
C THR A 24 -11.88 -9.44 24.43
N ARG A 25 -11.20 -8.28 24.32
CA ARG A 25 -11.22 -7.26 25.37
C ARG A 25 -12.63 -6.74 25.63
N HIS A 26 -13.37 -6.37 24.58
CA HIS A 26 -14.73 -5.86 24.73
C HIS A 26 -15.63 -6.87 25.44
N VAL A 27 -15.62 -8.14 25.02
CA VAL A 27 -16.43 -9.20 25.63
C VAL A 27 -15.99 -9.49 27.08
N SER A 28 -14.69 -9.49 27.35
CA SER A 28 -14.16 -9.68 28.71
C SER A 28 -14.54 -8.53 29.66
N CYS A 29 -14.65 -7.31 29.11
CA CYS A 29 -15.03 -6.10 29.83
C CYS A 29 -16.54 -6.04 30.14
N LEU A 30 -17.39 -6.61 29.29
CA LEU A 30 -18.85 -6.64 29.51
C LEU A 30 -19.25 -7.44 30.75
N ASN A 31 -18.44 -8.41 31.17
CA ASN A 31 -18.74 -9.33 32.27
C ASN A 31 -17.90 -9.08 33.53
N ASN A 32 -17.18 -7.96 33.62
CA ASN A 32 -16.27 -7.68 34.74
C ASN A 32 -16.20 -6.19 35.08
N ASP A 33 -16.69 -5.83 36.28
CA ASP A 33 -16.73 -4.45 36.78
C ASP A 33 -15.35 -3.94 37.26
N LYS A 34 -14.38 -4.84 37.51
CA LYS A 34 -13.04 -4.50 38.00
C LYS A 34 -11.99 -4.66 36.89
N GLN A 35 -12.01 -3.77 35.89
CA GLN A 35 -11.17 -3.84 34.67
C GLN A 35 -9.71 -3.38 34.83
N ARG A 36 -9.05 -3.74 35.92
CA ARG A 36 -7.69 -3.26 36.22
C ARG A 36 -6.61 -3.83 35.27
N TYR A 37 -6.84 -5.03 34.73
CA TYR A 37 -5.91 -5.72 33.83
C TYR A 37 -5.76 -5.01 32.47
N PHE A 38 -6.85 -4.54 31.86
CA PHE A 38 -6.81 -3.86 30.56
C PHE A 38 -6.45 -2.37 30.66
N ALA A 39 -6.41 -1.81 31.87
CA ALA A 39 -6.05 -0.41 32.12
C ALA A 39 -4.55 -0.15 32.02
N ILE A 40 -3.70 -1.18 32.18
CA ILE A 40 -2.24 -1.04 32.16
C ILE A 40 -1.71 -1.38 30.75
N PRO A 41 -1.25 -0.40 29.97
CA PRO A 41 -0.68 -0.68 28.66
C PRO A 41 0.70 -1.32 28.80
N ASN A 42 0.99 -2.33 27.97
CA ASN A 42 2.36 -2.81 27.82
C ASN A 42 3.21 -1.70 27.16
N GLN A 43 4.22 -1.22 27.88
CA GLN A 43 5.07 -0.09 27.48
C GLN A 43 5.78 -0.32 26.14
N LYS A 44 6.24 -1.55 25.87
CA LYS A 44 6.90 -1.90 24.59
C LYS A 44 5.93 -1.81 23.43
N PHE A 45 4.70 -2.30 23.62
CA PHE A 45 3.66 -2.25 22.60
C PHE A 45 3.13 -0.82 22.37
N ALA A 46 3.05 -0.02 23.44
CA ALA A 46 2.70 1.39 23.36
C ALA A 46 3.77 2.19 22.59
N ALA A 47 5.05 1.92 22.82
CA ALA A 47 6.15 2.54 22.10
C ALA A 47 6.15 2.15 20.60
N LEU A 48 5.93 0.87 20.28
CA LEU A 48 5.77 0.39 18.90
C LEU A 48 4.61 1.11 18.19
N LYS A 49 3.46 1.18 18.85
CA LYS A 49 2.28 1.87 18.33
C LYS A 49 2.53 3.36 18.07
N ARG A 50 3.19 4.02 19.02
CA ARG A 50 3.48 5.45 18.97
C ARG A 50 4.45 5.82 17.84
N HIS A 51 5.46 4.99 17.57
CA HIS A 51 6.52 5.35 16.62
C HIS A 51 6.34 4.75 15.22
N LEU A 52 5.73 3.58 15.10
CA LEU A 52 5.59 2.85 13.83
C LEU A 52 4.15 2.83 13.29
N LEU A 53 3.14 2.56 14.13
CA LEU A 53 1.77 2.32 13.65
C LEU A 53 0.92 3.59 13.50
N TYR A 54 1.03 4.54 14.43
CA TYR A 54 0.18 5.74 14.48
C TYR A 54 0.93 7.06 14.27
N ALA A 55 2.26 7.02 14.14
CA ALA A 55 3.04 8.23 13.95
C ALA A 55 2.74 8.88 12.58
N PRO A 56 2.39 10.18 12.54
CA PRO A 56 2.28 10.94 11.29
C PRO A 56 3.66 11.20 10.68
N VAL A 57 3.77 11.20 9.34
CA VAL A 57 5.06 11.33 8.63
C VAL A 57 5.77 12.63 8.99
N PHE A 58 5.05 13.76 8.96
CA PHE A 58 5.60 15.07 9.34
C PHE A 58 4.64 15.80 10.29
N SER A 59 5.00 15.86 11.57
CA SER A 59 4.45 16.78 12.59
C SER A 59 2.96 16.62 12.99
N LYS A 60 2.49 17.53 13.86
CA LYS A 60 1.23 17.53 14.64
C LYS A 60 -0.07 17.68 13.82
N ARG A 61 -0.05 17.63 12.48
CA ARG A 61 -1.27 17.86 11.67
C ARG A 61 -1.73 16.57 10.97
N HIS A 62 -2.79 15.98 11.50
CA HIS A 62 -3.53 14.89 10.87
C HIS A 62 -4.47 15.47 9.78
N ASN A 63 -4.62 14.79 8.65
CA ASN A 63 -5.67 15.04 7.65
C ASN A 63 -5.69 16.40 6.92
N ARG A 64 -4.56 16.88 6.38
CA ARG A 64 -4.63 17.77 5.19
C ARG A 64 -4.19 17.03 3.95
N GLU A 65 -4.90 17.27 2.85
CA GLU A 65 -4.48 16.81 1.53
C GLU A 65 -3.17 17.50 1.14
N ILE A 66 -2.14 16.73 0.82
CA ILE A 66 -0.88 17.29 0.34
C ILE A 66 -1.04 17.51 -1.17
N GLN A 67 -1.14 18.77 -1.58
CA GLN A 67 -1.06 19.15 -2.99
C GLN A 67 0.40 19.46 -3.29
N LEU A 68 1.09 18.55 -4.00
CA LEU A 68 2.46 18.80 -4.49
C LEU A 68 2.45 19.84 -5.62
N SER A 69 1.35 19.93 -6.36
CA SER A 69 1.07 20.98 -7.34
C SER A 69 -0.44 21.12 -7.52
N LYS A 70 -0.91 22.15 -8.24
CA LYS A 70 -2.33 22.30 -8.65
C LYS A 70 -2.88 21.06 -9.39
N ALA A 71 -2.01 20.29 -10.05
CA ALA A 71 -2.38 19.10 -10.81
C ALA A 71 -2.13 17.77 -10.04
N ILE A 72 -1.28 17.77 -9.00
CA ILE A 72 -0.88 16.56 -8.28
C ILE A 72 -1.34 16.67 -6.82
N ASN A 73 -2.55 16.17 -6.56
CA ASN A 73 -3.07 15.96 -5.21
C ASN A 73 -2.67 14.56 -4.72
N VAL A 74 -1.81 14.47 -3.71
CA VAL A 74 -1.32 13.20 -3.13
C VAL A 74 -2.38 12.54 -2.23
N GLY A 75 -3.46 13.25 -1.89
CA GLY A 75 -4.48 12.84 -0.95
C GLY A 75 -4.13 13.19 0.50
N THR A 76 -4.93 12.71 1.44
CA THR A 76 -4.72 12.90 2.88
C THR A 76 -3.37 12.34 3.32
N LEU A 77 -2.68 13.06 4.21
CA LEU A 77 -1.35 12.71 4.70
C LEU A 77 -1.30 11.24 5.19
N PRO A 78 -0.63 10.33 4.45
CA PRO A 78 -0.57 8.93 4.85
C PRO A 78 0.09 8.80 6.22
N THR A 79 -0.32 7.80 6.99
CA THR A 79 0.47 7.35 8.14
C THR A 79 1.87 6.89 7.67
N ARG A 80 2.90 6.95 8.52
CA ARG A 80 4.26 6.51 8.15
C ARG A 80 4.28 5.10 7.56
N PHE A 81 3.46 4.23 8.10
CA PHE A 81 3.32 2.86 7.63
C PHE A 81 2.73 2.77 6.21
N GLN A 82 1.67 3.54 5.92
CA GLN A 82 1.07 3.58 4.58
C GLN A 82 2.03 4.16 3.55
N LEU A 83 2.75 5.22 3.89
CA LEU A 83 3.75 5.80 3.00
C LEU A 83 4.89 4.81 2.73
N LEU A 84 5.44 4.18 3.78
CA LEU A 84 6.48 3.17 3.65
C LEU A 84 6.02 2.00 2.78
N PHE A 85 4.79 1.53 2.99
CA PHE A 85 4.18 0.49 2.16
C PHE A 85 4.06 0.93 0.71
N LEU A 86 3.51 2.12 0.43
CA LEU A 86 3.33 2.62 -0.94
C LEU A 86 4.67 2.83 -1.66
N VAL A 87 5.66 3.41 -0.98
CA VAL A 87 7.01 3.64 -1.55
C VAL A 87 7.71 2.31 -1.81
N SER A 88 7.74 1.40 -0.84
CA SER A 88 8.35 0.07 -1.01
C SER A 88 7.67 -0.74 -2.12
N TYR A 89 6.34 -0.64 -2.21
CA TYR A 89 5.57 -1.26 -3.29
C TYR A 89 5.93 -0.66 -4.66
N PHE A 90 5.95 0.67 -4.77
CA PHE A 90 6.31 1.36 -6.00
C PHE A 90 7.73 1.00 -6.45
N VAL A 91 8.72 1.11 -5.56
CA VAL A 91 10.12 0.75 -5.83
C VAL A 91 10.22 -0.70 -6.28
N SER A 92 9.49 -1.63 -5.64
CA SER A 92 9.49 -3.03 -6.05
C SER A 92 8.97 -3.22 -7.47
N ASN A 93 7.90 -2.52 -7.88
CA ASN A 93 7.38 -2.59 -9.26
C ASN A 93 8.42 -2.08 -10.26
N VAL A 94 9.04 -0.93 -9.98
CA VAL A 94 10.11 -0.38 -10.82
C VAL A 94 11.27 -1.37 -10.96
N VAL A 95 11.75 -1.94 -9.85
CA VAL A 95 12.82 -2.94 -9.84
C VAL A 95 12.45 -4.15 -10.72
N TRP A 96 11.26 -4.72 -10.58
CA TRP A 96 10.85 -5.86 -11.41
C TRP A 96 10.79 -5.54 -12.91
N CYS A 97 10.45 -4.30 -13.27
CA CYS A 97 10.45 -3.86 -14.66
C CYS A 97 11.86 -3.80 -15.27
N VAL A 98 12.91 -3.49 -14.49
CA VAL A 98 14.25 -3.16 -15.02
C VAL A 98 15.38 -4.09 -14.58
N ILE A 99 15.18 -4.92 -13.57
CA ILE A 99 16.22 -5.78 -13.01
C ILE A 99 16.68 -6.83 -14.03
N ASP A 100 17.98 -7.14 -14.05
CA ASP A 100 18.50 -8.24 -14.88
C ASP A 100 18.14 -8.09 -16.38
N ILE A 101 18.25 -6.86 -16.87
CA ILE A 101 18.17 -6.55 -18.31
C ILE A 101 19.58 -6.29 -18.78
N ASP A 102 20.02 -7.05 -19.78
CA ASP A 102 21.27 -6.79 -20.46
C ASP A 102 21.10 -5.60 -21.42
N TYR A 103 21.48 -4.42 -20.94
CA TYR A 103 21.47 -3.18 -21.73
C TYR A 103 22.65 -3.09 -22.70
N SER A 104 23.62 -4.01 -22.66
CA SER A 104 24.72 -4.07 -23.62
C SER A 104 24.34 -4.84 -24.89
N ALA A 105 23.27 -5.63 -24.82
CA ALA A 105 22.66 -6.29 -25.97
C ALA A 105 21.91 -5.31 -26.89
N ASP A 106 21.39 -5.82 -28.00
CA ASP A 106 20.62 -5.04 -28.96
C ASP A 106 19.38 -4.38 -28.34
N MET A 107 19.12 -3.12 -28.74
CA MET A 107 18.04 -2.29 -28.18
C MET A 107 16.66 -2.94 -28.34
N VAL A 108 16.43 -3.67 -29.43
CA VAL A 108 15.17 -4.40 -29.69
C VAL A 108 14.93 -5.45 -28.61
N THR A 109 16.00 -6.12 -28.16
CA THR A 109 15.95 -7.14 -27.11
C THR A 109 15.63 -6.52 -25.76
N ALA A 110 16.36 -5.47 -25.36
CA ALA A 110 16.12 -4.77 -24.10
C ALA A 110 14.70 -4.17 -24.04
N CYS A 111 14.28 -3.44 -25.09
CA CYS A 111 12.93 -2.88 -25.20
C CYS A 111 11.85 -3.97 -25.19
N GLY A 112 12.09 -5.12 -25.83
CA GLY A 112 11.16 -6.25 -25.82
C GLY A 112 10.91 -6.81 -24.41
N VAL A 113 11.97 -6.94 -23.60
CA VAL A 113 11.88 -7.39 -22.21
C VAL A 113 11.14 -6.37 -21.36
N ILE A 114 11.52 -5.09 -21.43
CA ILE A 114 10.85 -4.00 -20.69
C ILE A 114 9.36 -3.99 -21.01
N ARG A 115 9.00 -4.01 -22.31
CA ARG A 115 7.61 -4.02 -22.78
C ARG A 115 6.83 -5.18 -22.16
N ASN A 116 7.36 -6.40 -22.19
CA ASN A 116 6.64 -7.56 -21.66
C ASN A 116 6.45 -7.43 -20.14
N ARG A 117 7.47 -7.01 -19.40
CA ARG A 117 7.41 -6.90 -17.93
C ARG A 117 6.47 -5.79 -17.47
N THR A 118 6.56 -4.60 -18.06
CA THR A 118 5.67 -3.47 -17.72
C THR A 118 4.21 -3.77 -18.08
N GLY A 119 3.97 -4.49 -19.18
CA GLY A 119 2.63 -4.94 -19.55
C GLY A 119 2.02 -5.90 -18.53
N VAL A 120 2.77 -6.95 -18.16
CA VAL A 120 2.33 -7.94 -17.17
C VAL A 120 2.10 -7.29 -15.80
N LEU A 121 3.04 -6.46 -15.33
CA LEU A 121 2.89 -5.78 -14.04
C LEU A 121 1.68 -4.84 -14.02
N SER A 122 1.46 -4.08 -15.10
CA SER A 122 0.29 -3.21 -15.25
C SER A 122 -1.01 -4.00 -15.09
N THR A 123 -1.16 -5.11 -15.81
CA THR A 123 -2.34 -5.97 -15.71
C THR A 123 -2.52 -6.55 -14.30
N VAL A 124 -1.44 -7.00 -13.66
CA VAL A 124 -1.54 -7.54 -12.29
C VAL A 124 -1.93 -6.45 -11.30
N ASN A 125 -1.40 -5.23 -11.44
CA ASN A 125 -1.75 -4.08 -10.61
C ASN A 125 -3.19 -3.60 -10.82
N MET A 126 -3.85 -3.94 -11.94
CA MET A 126 -5.27 -3.65 -12.15
C MET A 126 -6.18 -4.47 -11.21
N VAL A 127 -5.78 -5.66 -10.78
CA VAL A 127 -6.59 -6.49 -9.85
C VAL A 127 -6.87 -5.75 -8.53
N PRO A 128 -5.87 -5.33 -7.74
CA PRO A 128 -6.11 -4.52 -6.56
C PRO A 128 -6.70 -3.14 -6.90
N LEU A 129 -6.40 -2.55 -8.05
CA LEU A 129 -7.01 -1.29 -8.47
C LEU A 129 -8.55 -1.39 -8.50
N PHE A 130 -9.10 -2.41 -9.16
CA PHE A 130 -10.55 -2.61 -9.24
C PHE A 130 -11.17 -3.05 -7.93
N LEU A 131 -10.50 -3.96 -7.19
CA LEU A 131 -10.97 -4.38 -5.87
C LEU A 131 -11.11 -3.19 -4.92
N LEU A 132 -10.18 -2.22 -4.98
CA LEU A 132 -10.17 -1.07 -4.08
C LEU A 132 -11.09 0.08 -4.51
N ALA A 133 -11.81 -0.01 -5.63
CA ALA A 133 -12.60 1.09 -6.19
C ALA A 133 -13.94 1.35 -5.47
N GLY A 134 -14.48 0.36 -4.75
CA GLY A 134 -15.84 0.41 -4.20
C GLY A 134 -15.95 1.12 -2.83
N ARG A 135 -16.95 2.01 -2.69
CA ARG A 135 -17.30 2.68 -1.42
C ARG A 135 -17.90 1.76 -0.36
N ASN A 136 -18.68 0.78 -0.77
CA ASN A 136 -19.27 -0.24 0.10
C ASN A 136 -18.55 -1.58 -0.03
N ASN A 137 -17.22 -1.57 -0.12
CA ASN A 137 -16.46 -2.81 -0.19
C ASN A 137 -16.49 -3.52 1.19
N PRO A 138 -16.91 -4.80 1.29
CA PRO A 138 -16.94 -5.58 2.54
C PRO A 138 -15.59 -5.64 3.27
N LEU A 139 -14.48 -5.46 2.55
CA LEU A 139 -13.13 -5.43 3.11
C LEU A 139 -12.89 -4.21 4.01
N ILE A 140 -13.61 -3.10 3.80
CA ILE A 140 -13.50 -1.88 4.62
C ILE A 140 -13.88 -2.16 6.09
N PRO A 141 -15.11 -2.66 6.40
CA PRO A 141 -15.48 -3.01 7.76
C PRO A 141 -14.70 -4.23 8.29
N LEU A 142 -14.33 -5.19 7.43
CA LEU A 142 -13.57 -6.38 7.84
C LEU A 142 -12.15 -6.02 8.32
N LEU A 143 -11.44 -5.20 7.56
CA LEU A 143 -10.06 -4.80 7.86
C LEU A 143 -9.98 -3.58 8.81
N ASN A 144 -11.12 -2.95 9.10
CA ASN A 144 -11.22 -1.73 9.91
C ASN A 144 -10.29 -0.62 9.37
N ILE A 145 -10.29 -0.45 8.05
CA ILE A 145 -9.53 0.58 7.32
C ILE A 145 -10.52 1.68 6.92
N SER A 146 -10.13 2.95 7.03
CA SER A 146 -11.00 4.05 6.60
C SER A 146 -11.17 4.05 5.08
N PHE A 147 -12.33 4.48 4.59
CA PHE A 147 -12.56 4.67 3.15
C PHE A 147 -11.51 5.59 2.51
N ASP A 148 -11.05 6.62 3.24
CA ASP A 148 -9.98 7.51 2.75
C ASP A 148 -8.66 6.79 2.52
N THR A 149 -8.29 5.88 3.42
CA THR A 149 -7.09 5.03 3.23
C THR A 149 -7.28 4.11 2.04
N TYR A 150 -8.47 3.54 1.88
CA TYR A 150 -8.82 2.66 0.77
C TYR A 150 -8.67 3.39 -0.58
N ASN A 151 -9.23 4.59 -0.66
CA ASN A 151 -9.11 5.47 -1.84
C ASN A 151 -7.69 5.96 -2.08
N LEU A 152 -6.93 6.25 -1.02
CA LEU A 152 -5.52 6.63 -1.15
C LEU A 152 -4.75 5.52 -1.86
N ILE A 153 -4.91 4.26 -1.40
CA ILE A 153 -4.25 3.11 -2.02
C ILE A 153 -4.74 2.91 -3.46
N HIS A 154 -6.05 2.95 -3.72
CA HIS A 154 -6.61 2.88 -5.07
C HIS A 154 -5.97 3.90 -6.04
N ARG A 155 -5.89 5.18 -5.63
CA ARG A 155 -5.28 6.24 -6.45
C ARG A 155 -3.80 5.98 -6.75
N TRP A 156 -3.06 5.47 -5.77
CA TRP A 156 -1.65 5.13 -5.97
C TRP A 156 -1.47 3.94 -6.90
N PHE A 157 -2.27 2.89 -6.76
CA PHE A 157 -2.28 1.79 -7.73
C PHE A 157 -2.61 2.28 -9.15
N GLY A 158 -3.56 3.21 -9.29
CA GLY A 158 -3.89 3.80 -10.59
C GLY A 158 -2.70 4.52 -11.23
N ARG A 159 -1.91 5.26 -10.43
CA ARG A 159 -0.68 5.90 -10.91
C ARG A 159 0.36 4.89 -11.36
N ILE A 160 0.54 3.79 -10.62
CA ILE A 160 1.49 2.73 -10.96
C ILE A 160 1.09 2.09 -12.29
N VAL A 161 -0.17 1.70 -12.43
CA VAL A 161 -0.73 1.12 -13.68
C VAL A 161 -0.52 2.06 -14.86
N ILE A 162 -0.77 3.37 -14.70
CA ILE A 162 -0.56 4.37 -15.76
C ILE A 162 0.93 4.47 -16.13
N LEU A 163 1.84 4.54 -15.15
CA LEU A 163 3.28 4.60 -15.41
C LEU A 163 3.79 3.34 -16.13
N GLU A 164 3.33 2.16 -15.72
CA GLU A 164 3.67 0.89 -16.36
C GLU A 164 3.10 0.79 -17.77
N ALA A 165 1.87 1.24 -18.00
CA ALA A 165 1.26 1.29 -19.32
C ALA A 165 2.01 2.25 -20.26
N LEU A 166 2.40 3.44 -19.77
CA LEU A 166 3.22 4.38 -20.55
C LEU A 166 4.58 3.76 -20.90
N ALA A 167 5.25 3.12 -19.95
CA ALA A 167 6.51 2.43 -20.19
C ALA A 167 6.35 1.27 -21.19
N HIS A 168 5.24 0.52 -21.13
CA HIS A 168 4.90 -0.51 -22.10
C HIS A 168 4.77 0.06 -23.52
N THR A 169 4.05 1.17 -23.67
CA THR A 169 3.87 1.84 -24.97
C THR A 169 5.19 2.39 -25.50
N LEU A 170 5.99 3.08 -24.68
CA LEU A 170 7.29 3.62 -25.09
C LEU A 170 8.27 2.52 -25.49
N ALA A 171 8.34 1.43 -24.74
CA ALA A 171 9.18 0.28 -25.07
C ALA A 171 8.70 -0.46 -26.33
N HIS A 172 7.39 -0.43 -26.64
CA HIS A 172 6.89 -0.95 -27.92
C HIS A 172 7.40 -0.11 -29.11
N TYR A 173 7.36 1.21 -29.01
CA TYR A 173 7.91 2.09 -30.05
C TYR A 173 9.43 1.92 -30.18
N GLY A 174 10.16 1.90 -29.06
CA GLY A 174 11.62 1.70 -29.07
C GLY A 174 12.08 0.30 -29.49
N LYS A 175 11.19 -0.68 -29.57
CA LYS A 175 11.47 -2.00 -30.17
C LYS A 175 11.32 -1.98 -31.70
N ASN A 176 10.40 -1.16 -32.21
CA ASN A 176 9.98 -1.16 -33.61
C ASN A 176 10.64 -0.07 -34.47
N GLY A 177 11.35 0.88 -33.85
CA GLY A 177 12.13 1.92 -34.53
C GLY A 177 13.61 1.56 -34.53
#